data_AF-A0A357B459-F1
#
_entry.id   AF-A0A357B459-F1
#
_cell.length_a   1.000
_cell.length_b   1.000
_cell.length_c   1.000
_cell.angle_alpha   90.00
_cell.angle_beta   90.00
_cell.angle_gamma   90.00
#
_symmetry.space_group_name_H-M   'P 1'
#
loop_
_entity.id
_entity.type
_entity.pdbx_description
1 polymer ?
#
loop_
_entity_poly.entity_id
_entity_poly.type
_entity_poly.pdbx_seq_one_letter_code
_entity_poly.pdbx_strand_id
1 'polypeptide(L)'
;MTKKDAITVYFGGDAKELWTGDGLHIVYSGRLAALARRDGSGQWRAEAHFPACSGNVKPDYNAASKEQALAARLNTRDCPDLTLAYFQTAANAGEALLSSKMDAGALPCLSTLNVRGGLDALILPELLRLLLDECRLSWGDSVDIISNCTIYMAKECLCVPLPAIAALTPRGARLIEAVDEKLRGVLRDAFPGDWRRMESGAILSENTVDLGRLSAVMCGSVICAKELKAGNLRTLYTVMPGKFEEDS
;
A
#
# COMPACT_ATOMS: atom_id res chain seq x y z
N MET A 1 7.68 -28.82 6.78
CA MET A 1 7.24 -27.63 6.02
C MET A 1 5.74 -27.54 6.10
N THR A 2 5.23 -26.86 7.12
CA THR A 2 3.79 -26.66 7.33
C THR A 2 3.25 -25.70 6.28
N LYS A 3 2.05 -25.97 5.75
CA LYS A 3 1.29 -25.18 4.78
C LYS A 3 1.01 -23.69 5.17
N LYS A 4 1.59 -23.18 6.26
CA LYS A 4 1.21 -21.93 6.96
C LYS A 4 1.95 -20.66 6.51
N ASP A 5 2.93 -20.74 5.61
CA ASP A 5 3.85 -19.61 5.38
C ASP A 5 3.66 -18.90 4.02
N ALA A 6 2.42 -18.77 3.54
CA ALA A 6 2.13 -18.03 2.30
C ALA A 6 1.17 -16.87 2.51
N ILE A 7 1.50 -15.73 1.89
CA ILE A 7 0.63 -14.57 1.78
C ILE A 7 -0.04 -14.59 0.41
N THR A 8 -1.36 -14.41 0.35
CA THR A 8 -2.04 -14.26 -0.94
C THR A 8 -2.04 -12.79 -1.34
N VAL A 9 -1.40 -12.47 -2.46
CA VAL A 9 -1.41 -11.13 -3.07
C VAL A 9 -2.43 -11.14 -4.20
N TYR A 10 -3.30 -10.14 -4.23
CA TYR A 10 -4.32 -10.00 -5.28
C TYR A 10 -4.01 -8.83 -6.21
N PHE A 11 -4.24 -9.02 -7.50
CA PHE A 11 -4.03 -8.04 -8.56
C PHE A 11 -5.32 -7.77 -9.32
N GLY A 12 -5.52 -6.50 -9.68
CA GLY A 12 -6.64 -6.01 -10.48
C GLY A 12 -8.00 -6.29 -9.84
N GLY A 13 -8.98 -6.58 -10.69
CA GLY A 13 -10.36 -6.84 -10.29
C GLY A 13 -11.17 -5.57 -10.04
N ASP A 14 -12.19 -5.69 -9.20
CA ASP A 14 -13.06 -4.61 -8.76
C ASP A 14 -13.35 -4.74 -7.25
N ALA A 15 -13.62 -3.62 -6.59
CA ALA A 15 -13.93 -3.52 -5.18
C ALA A 15 -15.16 -2.64 -4.98
N LYS A 16 -16.26 -3.25 -4.51
CA LYS A 16 -17.54 -2.57 -4.28
C LYS A 16 -17.84 -2.46 -2.80
N GLU A 17 -18.34 -1.30 -2.42
CA GLU A 17 -18.84 -1.02 -1.08
C GLU A 17 -20.26 -1.59 -0.94
N LEU A 18 -20.46 -2.40 0.10
CA LEU A 18 -21.73 -3.00 0.47
C LEU A 18 -22.03 -2.65 1.91
N TRP A 19 -23.08 -1.85 2.13
CA TRP A 19 -23.57 -1.55 3.47
C TRP A 19 -24.51 -2.66 3.92
N THR A 20 -24.19 -3.30 5.04
CA THR A 20 -25.03 -4.31 5.70
C THR A 20 -25.49 -3.78 7.06
N GLY A 21 -26.31 -4.55 7.78
CA GLY A 21 -26.71 -4.21 9.15
C GLY A 21 -25.54 -4.10 10.15
N ASP A 22 -24.41 -4.75 9.84
CA ASP A 22 -23.23 -4.81 10.71
C ASP A 22 -22.11 -3.84 10.26
N GLY A 23 -22.36 -3.03 9.23
CA GLY A 23 -21.47 -1.96 8.77
C GLY A 23 -21.07 -2.04 7.30
N LEU A 24 -19.94 -1.41 6.96
CA LEU A 24 -19.41 -1.35 5.61
C LEU A 24 -18.58 -2.60 5.30
N HIS A 25 -18.93 -3.31 4.22
CA HIS A 25 -18.18 -4.42 3.66
C HIS A 25 -17.62 -4.08 2.30
N ILE A 26 -16.41 -4.56 2.01
CA ILE A 26 -15.84 -4.49 0.67
C ILE A 26 -15.96 -5.86 0.02
N VAL A 27 -16.69 -5.92 -1.09
CA VAL A 27 -16.84 -7.12 -1.91
C VAL A 27 -15.90 -7.00 -3.10
N TYR A 28 -14.97 -7.95 -3.18
CA TYR A 28 -14.01 -8.03 -4.26
C TYR A 28 -14.45 -9.02 -5.33
N SER A 29 -14.19 -8.71 -6.60
CA SER A 29 -14.47 -9.59 -7.73
C SER A 29 -13.40 -9.49 -8.81
N GLY A 30 -13.22 -10.55 -9.60
CA GLY A 30 -12.31 -10.54 -10.76
C GLY A 30 -10.82 -10.37 -10.43
N ARG A 31 -10.40 -10.53 -9.18
CA ARG A 31 -8.99 -10.41 -8.77
C ARG A 31 -8.20 -11.64 -9.23
N LEU A 32 -6.98 -11.41 -9.70
CA LEU A 32 -6.01 -12.47 -9.99
C LEU A 32 -5.08 -12.65 -8.78
N ALA A 33 -4.88 -13.88 -8.33
CA ALA A 33 -4.11 -14.12 -7.11
C ALA A 33 -2.70 -14.65 -7.42
N ALA A 34 -1.74 -14.30 -6.57
CA ALA A 34 -0.41 -14.89 -6.53
C ALA A 34 -0.06 -15.21 -5.07
N LEU A 35 0.36 -16.45 -4.80
CA LEU A 35 0.87 -16.85 -3.48
C LEU A 35 2.31 -16.40 -3.34
N ALA A 36 2.59 -15.54 -2.37
CA ALA A 36 3.93 -15.14 -1.99
C ALA A 36 4.47 -16.09 -0.91
N ARG A 37 5.60 -16.74 -1.18
CA ARG A 37 6.37 -17.53 -0.21
C ARG A 37 7.81 -17.05 -0.14
N ARG A 38 8.41 -17.05 1.05
CA ARG A 38 9.85 -16.83 1.16
C ARG A 38 10.60 -18.06 0.68
N ASP A 39 11.58 -17.85 -0.19
CA ASP A 39 12.57 -18.88 -0.51
C ASP A 39 13.63 -19.00 0.59
N GLY A 40 14.54 -19.98 0.46
CA GLY A 40 15.62 -20.20 1.43
C GLY A 40 16.59 -19.02 1.60
N SER A 41 16.55 -18.02 0.72
CA SER A 41 17.31 -16.77 0.85
C SER A 41 16.53 -15.64 1.54
N GLY A 42 15.26 -15.89 1.88
CA GLY A 42 14.35 -14.92 2.45
C GLY A 42 13.72 -14.00 1.41
N GLN A 43 13.83 -14.25 0.10
CA GLN A 43 13.16 -13.44 -0.93
C GLN A 43 11.76 -13.97 -1.22
N TRP A 44 10.83 -13.07 -1.55
CA TRP A 44 9.48 -13.46 -1.99
C TRP A 44 9.52 -14.10 -3.38
N ARG A 45 8.94 -15.28 -3.49
CA ARG A 45 8.65 -16.01 -4.74
C ARG A 45 7.16 -16.13 -4.92
N ALA A 46 6.71 -15.96 -6.16
CA ALA A 46 5.32 -16.12 -6.54
C ALA A 46 5.02 -17.57 -6.93
N GLU A 47 3.91 -18.10 -6.45
CA GLU A 47 3.35 -19.41 -6.79
C GLU A 47 1.88 -19.26 -7.18
N ALA A 48 1.35 -20.20 -7.96
CA ALA A 48 -0.09 -20.31 -8.22
C ALA A 48 -0.77 -21.16 -7.13
N HIS A 49 -2.06 -20.94 -6.86
CA HIS A 49 -2.80 -21.75 -5.87
C HIS A 49 -2.95 -23.21 -6.31
N PHE A 50 -3.04 -23.43 -7.63
CA PHE A 50 -3.28 -24.74 -8.20
C PHE A 50 -2.11 -25.17 -9.10
N PRO A 51 -1.67 -26.44 -9.00
CA PRO A 51 -0.71 -26.99 -9.95
C PRO A 51 -1.32 -27.01 -11.36
N ALA A 52 -0.46 -26.97 -12.38
CA ALA A 52 -0.91 -27.08 -13.76
C ALA A 52 -1.69 -28.37 -13.96
N CYS A 53 -2.89 -28.28 -14.54
CA CYS A 53 -3.58 -29.47 -15.02
C CYS A 53 -2.73 -30.08 -16.14
N SER A 54 -2.35 -31.35 -16.02
CA SER A 54 -1.68 -32.07 -17.09
C SER A 54 -2.65 -32.32 -18.25
N GLY A 55 -2.52 -31.55 -19.34
CA GLY A 55 -3.32 -31.70 -20.55
C GLY A 55 -3.27 -30.46 -21.43
N ASN A 56 -3.64 -30.63 -22.72
CA ASN A 56 -3.74 -29.56 -23.72
C ASN A 56 -4.91 -28.61 -23.42
N VAL A 57 -4.88 -27.93 -22.28
CA VAL A 57 -5.86 -26.91 -21.91
C VAL A 57 -5.28 -25.55 -22.29
N LYS A 58 -6.02 -24.78 -23.09
CA LYS A 58 -5.60 -23.42 -23.48
C LYS A 58 -5.37 -22.57 -22.22
N PRO A 59 -4.27 -21.81 -22.11
CA PRO A 59 -3.92 -20.99 -20.96
C PRO A 59 -5.01 -19.96 -20.56
N ASP A 60 -5.85 -19.60 -21.51
CA ASP A 60 -6.82 -18.50 -21.39
C ASP A 60 -8.09 -18.93 -20.63
N TYR A 61 -8.30 -20.23 -20.45
CA TYR A 61 -9.61 -20.81 -20.08
C TYR A 61 -9.76 -21.19 -18.60
N ASN A 62 -8.68 -21.20 -17.81
CA ASN A 62 -8.76 -21.53 -16.38
C ASN A 62 -8.04 -20.45 -15.54
N ALA A 63 -8.56 -20.17 -14.34
CA ALA A 63 -7.91 -19.22 -13.42
C ALA A 63 -6.48 -19.66 -13.06
N ALA A 64 -6.25 -20.98 -12.96
CA ALA A 64 -4.96 -21.56 -12.63
C ALA A 64 -3.82 -21.18 -13.58
N SER A 65 -4.05 -21.17 -14.89
CA SER A 65 -3.06 -20.82 -15.91
C SER A 65 -2.75 -19.33 -15.90
N LYS A 66 -3.73 -18.47 -15.60
CA LYS A 66 -3.49 -17.03 -15.41
C LYS A 66 -2.62 -16.77 -14.17
N GLU A 67 -2.89 -17.46 -13.06
CA GLU A 67 -2.06 -17.36 -11.86
C GLU A 67 -0.64 -17.86 -12.11
N GLN A 68 -0.47 -18.94 -12.88
CA GLN A 68 0.85 -19.46 -13.26
C GLN A 68 1.62 -18.48 -14.14
N ALA A 69 0.96 -17.90 -15.14
CA ALA A 69 1.59 -16.90 -16.01
C ALA A 69 2.02 -15.67 -15.20
N LEU A 70 1.18 -15.19 -14.27
CA LEU A 70 1.52 -14.11 -13.37
C LEU A 70 2.71 -14.47 -12.47
N ALA A 71 2.68 -15.63 -11.82
CA ALA A 71 3.74 -16.10 -10.94
C ALA A 71 5.08 -16.23 -11.69
N ALA A 72 5.05 -16.79 -12.91
CA ALA A 72 6.22 -16.90 -13.77
C ALA A 72 6.81 -15.51 -14.06
N ARG A 73 5.99 -14.56 -14.51
CA ARG A 73 6.42 -13.19 -14.81
C ARG A 73 7.01 -12.45 -13.61
N LEU A 74 6.40 -12.59 -12.43
CA LEU A 74 6.92 -12.02 -11.18
C LEU A 74 8.30 -12.61 -10.83
N ASN A 75 8.46 -13.93 -10.97
CA ASN A 75 9.71 -14.61 -10.65
C ASN A 75 10.83 -14.34 -11.66
N THR A 76 10.51 -14.20 -12.94
CA THR A 76 11.48 -13.86 -14.00
C THR A 76 11.73 -12.36 -14.13
N ARG A 77 10.97 -11.54 -13.39
CA ARG A 77 10.94 -10.06 -13.50
C ARG A 77 10.53 -9.58 -14.90
N ASP A 78 9.72 -10.37 -15.61
CA ASP A 78 9.12 -10.01 -16.90
C ASP A 78 7.79 -9.25 -16.69
N CYS A 79 7.87 -8.15 -15.94
CA CYS A 79 6.76 -7.25 -15.64
C CYS A 79 7.27 -5.85 -15.29
N PRO A 80 6.42 -4.81 -15.34
CA PRO A 80 6.80 -3.47 -14.92
C PRO A 80 7.27 -3.43 -13.46
N ASP A 81 8.23 -2.55 -13.14
CA ASP A 81 8.79 -2.41 -11.78
C ASP A 81 7.70 -2.15 -10.73
N LEU A 82 6.67 -1.36 -11.08
CA LEU A 82 5.51 -1.12 -10.23
C LEU A 82 4.77 -2.41 -9.85
N THR A 83 4.64 -3.36 -10.78
CA THR A 83 3.98 -4.65 -10.54
C THR A 83 4.80 -5.50 -9.57
N LEU A 84 6.12 -5.55 -9.76
CA LEU A 84 7.01 -6.28 -8.88
C LEU A 84 7.07 -5.66 -7.47
N ALA A 85 7.13 -4.33 -7.38
CA ALA A 85 7.14 -3.61 -6.11
C ALA A 85 5.81 -3.78 -5.37
N TYR A 86 4.67 -3.73 -6.07
CA TYR A 86 3.37 -4.01 -5.46
C TYR A 86 3.32 -5.43 -4.89
N PHE A 87 3.79 -6.43 -5.64
CA PHE A 87 3.87 -7.82 -5.13
C PHE A 87 4.66 -7.91 -3.82
N GLN A 88 5.86 -7.32 -3.79
CA GLN A 88 6.74 -7.37 -2.63
C GLN A 88 6.15 -6.61 -1.43
N THR A 89 5.62 -5.41 -1.66
CA THR A 89 5.05 -4.56 -0.60
C THR A 89 3.77 -5.19 -0.02
N ALA A 90 2.91 -5.77 -0.85
CA ALA A 90 1.72 -6.46 -0.38
C ALA A 90 2.02 -7.75 0.37
N ALA A 91 3.03 -8.52 -0.08
CA ALA A 91 3.51 -9.67 0.67
C ALA A 91 4.07 -9.25 2.05
N ASN A 92 4.88 -8.19 2.10
CA ASN A 92 5.41 -7.64 3.34
C ASN A 92 4.30 -7.13 4.28
N ALA A 93 3.28 -6.45 3.75
CA ALA A 93 2.13 -5.97 4.53
C ALA A 93 1.36 -7.13 5.16
N GLY A 94 1.07 -8.16 4.36
CA GLY A 94 0.41 -9.38 4.86
C GLY A 94 1.22 -10.10 5.92
N GLU A 95 2.54 -10.24 5.72
CA GLU A 95 3.43 -10.85 6.71
C GLU A 95 3.49 -10.04 8.02
N ALA A 96 3.60 -8.70 7.93
CA ALA A 96 3.61 -7.83 9.09
C ALA A 96 2.33 -7.99 9.91
N LEU A 97 1.18 -8.07 9.24
CA LEU A 97 -0.11 -8.27 9.89
C LEU A 97 -0.23 -9.68 10.50
N LEU A 98 0.17 -10.73 9.79
CA LEU A 98 0.14 -12.10 10.33
C LEU A 98 1.09 -12.29 11.53
N SER A 99 2.21 -11.57 11.53
CA SER A 99 3.21 -11.62 12.61
C SER A 99 2.83 -10.76 13.81
N SER A 100 1.82 -9.91 13.69
CA SER A 100 1.34 -9.08 14.79
C SER A 100 0.74 -9.95 15.89
N LYS A 101 1.04 -9.61 17.15
CA LYS A 101 0.41 -10.25 18.30
C LYS A 101 -1.01 -9.70 18.41
N MET A 102 -1.99 -10.54 18.08
CA MET A 102 -3.40 -10.23 18.29
C MET A 102 -3.80 -10.74 19.68
N ASP A 103 -3.79 -9.86 20.68
CA ASP A 103 -4.48 -10.15 21.93
C ASP A 103 -5.98 -9.98 21.71
N ALA A 104 -6.80 -10.85 22.32
CA ALA A 104 -8.25 -10.86 22.11
C ALA A 104 -8.87 -9.50 22.47
N GLY A 105 -9.28 -8.74 21.46
CA GLY A 105 -9.86 -7.40 21.60
C GLY A 105 -8.89 -6.22 21.52
N ALA A 106 -7.59 -6.45 21.28
CA ALA A 106 -6.59 -5.40 21.10
C ALA A 106 -6.30 -5.12 19.62
N LEU A 107 -5.82 -3.89 19.32
CA LEU A 107 -5.37 -3.51 17.99
C LEU A 107 -4.06 -4.24 17.61
N PRO A 108 -3.85 -4.56 16.32
CA PRO A 108 -2.60 -5.14 15.83
C PRO A 108 -1.37 -4.32 16.24
N CYS A 109 -0.41 -4.96 16.91
CA CYS A 109 0.90 -4.36 17.18
C CYS A 109 1.90 -4.79 16.10
N LEU A 110 2.09 -3.92 15.11
CA LEU A 110 3.04 -4.14 14.01
C LEU A 110 4.45 -3.73 14.44
N SER A 111 5.46 -4.49 13.98
CA SER A 111 6.86 -4.07 14.07
C SER A 111 7.10 -2.78 13.29
N THR A 112 8.05 -1.95 13.72
CA THR A 112 8.43 -0.73 13.00
C THR A 112 8.92 -1.05 11.57
N LEU A 113 8.33 -0.38 10.59
CA LEU A 113 8.65 -0.47 9.17
C LEU A 113 9.22 0.85 8.67
N ASN A 114 10.26 0.77 7.85
CA ASN A 114 10.87 1.93 7.22
C ASN A 114 10.43 2.04 5.77
N VAL A 115 9.93 3.21 5.38
CA VAL A 115 9.53 3.57 4.02
C VAL A 115 10.48 4.62 3.47
N ARG A 116 10.84 4.53 2.18
CA ARG A 116 11.84 5.40 1.53
C ARG A 116 11.26 6.43 0.58
N GLY A 117 9.97 6.34 0.27
CA GLY A 117 9.25 7.28 -0.61
C GLY A 117 9.36 6.92 -2.09
N GLY A 118 9.86 5.71 -2.39
CA GLY A 118 9.81 5.11 -3.71
C GLY A 118 8.60 4.18 -3.84
N LEU A 119 8.68 3.18 -4.71
CA LEU A 119 7.61 2.19 -4.91
C LEU A 119 7.30 1.36 -3.65
N ASP A 120 8.21 1.34 -2.67
CA ASP A 120 8.01 0.70 -1.37
C ASP A 120 6.89 1.36 -0.55
N ALA A 121 6.58 2.64 -0.81
CA ALA A 121 5.48 3.37 -0.19
C ALA A 121 4.09 2.76 -0.44
N LEU A 122 3.93 1.89 -1.44
CA LEU A 122 2.69 1.16 -1.68
C LEU A 122 2.32 0.20 -0.54
N ILE A 123 3.25 -0.10 0.37
CA ILE A 123 2.95 -0.84 1.59
C ILE A 123 1.93 -0.10 2.47
N LEU A 124 1.93 1.24 2.45
CA LEU A 124 1.07 2.08 3.29
C LEU A 124 -0.42 1.95 2.94
N PRO A 125 -0.85 2.18 1.68
CA PRO A 125 -2.25 1.95 1.30
C PRO A 125 -2.64 0.48 1.36
N GLU A 126 -1.71 -0.46 1.21
CA GLU A 126 -2.00 -1.89 1.33
C GLU A 126 -2.23 -2.31 2.79
N LEU A 127 -1.45 -1.80 3.74
CA LEU A 127 -1.71 -1.95 5.18
C LEU A 127 -3.07 -1.36 5.55
N LEU A 128 -3.37 -0.15 5.06
CA LEU A 128 -4.66 0.49 5.29
C LEU A 128 -5.81 -0.37 4.74
N ARG A 129 -5.64 -0.94 3.54
CA ARG A 129 -6.61 -1.85 2.94
C ARG A 129 -6.83 -3.09 3.81
N LEU A 130 -5.76 -3.74 4.29
CA LEU A 130 -5.86 -4.93 5.12
C LEU A 130 -6.56 -4.63 6.45
N LEU A 131 -6.20 -3.53 7.11
CA LEU A 131 -6.77 -3.14 8.40
C LEU A 131 -8.27 -2.81 8.29
N LEU A 132 -8.67 -2.09 7.24
CA LEU A 132 -10.07 -1.76 6.98
C LEU A 132 -10.88 -2.96 6.48
N ASP A 133 -10.40 -3.62 5.44
CA ASP A 133 -11.21 -4.54 4.65
C ASP A 133 -11.13 -5.98 5.17
N GLU A 134 -10.03 -6.37 5.84
CA GLU A 134 -9.87 -7.72 6.42
C GLU A 134 -10.03 -7.70 7.95
N CYS A 135 -9.40 -6.74 8.65
CA CYS A 135 -9.51 -6.63 10.11
C CYS A 135 -10.73 -5.86 10.61
N ARG A 136 -11.49 -5.19 9.72
CA ARG A 136 -12.71 -4.43 10.06
C ARG A 136 -12.47 -3.31 11.08
N LEU A 137 -11.27 -2.73 11.09
CA LEU A 137 -10.97 -1.60 11.96
C LEU A 137 -11.57 -0.30 11.41
N SER A 138 -11.72 0.68 12.28
CA SER A 138 -12.12 2.02 11.84
C SER A 138 -10.98 2.69 11.05
N TRP A 139 -11.30 3.75 10.30
CA TRP A 139 -10.28 4.57 9.64
C TRP A 139 -9.28 5.14 10.64
N GLY A 140 -9.77 5.66 11.78
CA GLY A 140 -8.92 6.24 12.83
C GLY A 140 -7.93 5.23 13.36
N ASP A 141 -8.43 4.09 13.84
CA ASP A 141 -7.57 3.02 14.39
C ASP A 141 -6.55 2.53 13.36
N SER A 142 -6.97 2.39 12.10
CA SER A 142 -6.08 1.92 11.02
C SER A 142 -4.96 2.91 10.74
N VAL A 143 -5.27 4.21 10.66
CA VAL A 143 -4.27 5.26 10.47
C VAL A 143 -3.35 5.38 11.68
N ASP A 144 -3.88 5.26 12.90
CA ASP A 144 -3.09 5.32 14.12
C ASP A 144 -2.11 4.15 14.21
N ILE A 145 -2.54 2.93 13.88
CA ILE A 145 -1.66 1.75 13.81
C ILE A 145 -0.53 2.00 12.79
N ILE A 146 -0.87 2.41 11.57
CA ILE A 146 0.12 2.66 10.52
C ILE A 146 1.10 3.74 10.97
N SER A 147 0.60 4.85 11.49
CA SER A 147 1.41 5.96 11.99
C SER A 147 2.38 5.48 13.07
N ASN A 148 1.92 4.69 14.03
CA ASN A 148 2.76 4.20 15.13
C ASN A 148 3.80 3.15 14.72
N CYS A 149 3.60 2.46 13.60
CA CYS A 149 4.51 1.40 13.15
C CYS A 149 5.34 1.78 11.92
N THR A 150 5.29 3.02 11.43
CA THR A 150 6.01 3.39 10.19
C THR A 150 6.82 4.67 10.35
N ILE A 151 8.04 4.62 9.80
CA ILE A 151 8.96 5.75 9.73
C ILE A 151 9.27 6.02 8.26
N TYR A 152 9.03 7.25 7.80
CA TYR A 152 9.45 7.69 6.47
C TYR A 152 10.89 8.20 6.52
N MET A 153 11.83 7.38 6.05
CA MET A 153 13.23 7.78 5.81
C MET A 153 13.37 8.27 4.37
N ALA A 154 13.15 9.57 4.15
CA ALA A 154 13.05 10.15 2.82
C ALA A 154 14.36 10.03 2.03
N LYS A 155 14.42 9.04 1.13
CA LYS A 155 15.55 8.81 0.21
C LYS A 155 15.20 9.04 -1.24
N GLU A 156 13.92 8.89 -1.58
CA GLU A 156 13.42 8.98 -2.95
C GLU A 156 12.17 9.89 -2.98
N CYS A 157 11.95 10.52 -4.14
CA CYS A 157 10.72 11.25 -4.46
C CYS A 157 10.22 10.73 -5.80
N LEU A 158 9.37 9.71 -5.74
CA LEU A 158 8.83 9.07 -6.93
C LEU A 158 7.37 9.44 -7.14
N CYS A 159 7.05 9.83 -8.37
CA CYS A 159 5.70 10.09 -8.81
C CYS A 159 5.21 8.93 -9.69
N VAL A 160 4.01 8.40 -9.40
CA VAL A 160 3.43 7.27 -10.14
C VAL A 160 2.02 7.63 -10.60
N PRO A 161 1.64 7.36 -11.86
CA PRO A 161 0.27 7.56 -12.31
C PRO A 161 -0.72 6.74 -11.48
N LEU A 162 -1.74 7.39 -10.92
CA LEU A 162 -2.83 6.74 -10.18
C LEU A 162 -3.51 5.64 -11.01
N PRO A 163 -3.75 5.80 -12.34
CA PRO A 163 -4.31 4.72 -13.15
C PRO A 163 -3.43 3.46 -13.21
N ALA A 164 -2.11 3.61 -13.10
CA ALA A 164 -1.20 2.47 -13.07
C ALA A 164 -1.30 1.72 -11.73
N ILE A 165 -1.47 2.44 -10.62
CA ILE A 165 -1.76 1.84 -9.31
C ILE A 165 -3.14 1.17 -9.35
N ALA A 166 -4.16 1.84 -9.91
CA ALA A 166 -5.52 1.30 -10.01
C ALA A 166 -5.60 0.01 -10.84
N ALA A 167 -4.76 -0.13 -11.88
CA ALA A 167 -4.67 -1.37 -12.66
C ALA A 167 -4.16 -2.55 -11.82
N LEU A 168 -3.34 -2.30 -10.79
CA LEU A 168 -2.82 -3.32 -9.88
C LEU A 168 -3.72 -3.53 -8.66
N THR A 169 -4.19 -2.44 -8.06
CA THR A 169 -5.04 -2.44 -6.88
C THR A 169 -6.06 -1.29 -6.96
N PRO A 170 -7.25 -1.54 -7.52
CA PRO A 170 -8.30 -0.52 -7.61
C PRO A 170 -8.69 0.05 -6.25
N ARG A 171 -8.74 -0.83 -5.23
CA ARG A 171 -9.02 -0.42 -3.85
C ARG A 171 -7.89 0.44 -3.26
N GLY A 172 -6.63 0.07 -3.50
CA GLY A 172 -5.48 0.85 -3.05
C GLY A 172 -5.47 2.26 -3.65
N ALA A 173 -5.77 2.39 -4.94
CA ALA A 173 -5.92 3.69 -5.61
C ALA A 173 -7.02 4.55 -4.95
N ARG A 174 -8.20 3.98 -4.70
CA ARG A 174 -9.29 4.68 -4.00
C ARG A 174 -8.93 5.10 -2.57
N LEU A 175 -8.13 4.30 -1.87
CA LEU A 175 -7.63 4.66 -0.55
C LEU A 175 -6.63 5.81 -0.60
N ILE A 176 -5.75 5.85 -1.61
CA ILE A 176 -4.83 6.99 -1.83
C ILE A 176 -5.64 8.27 -2.08
N GLU A 177 -6.67 8.23 -2.92
CA GLU A 177 -7.59 9.37 -3.13
C GLU A 177 -8.24 9.82 -1.82
N ALA A 178 -8.70 8.87 -0.99
CA ALA A 178 -9.31 9.19 0.31
C ALA A 178 -8.31 9.82 1.30
N VAL A 179 -7.03 9.41 1.27
CA VAL A 179 -5.97 10.04 2.06
C VAL A 179 -5.69 11.46 1.54
N ASP A 180 -5.62 11.65 0.23
CA ASP A 180 -5.41 12.97 -0.39
C ASP A 180 -6.55 13.94 -0.06
N GLU A 181 -7.81 13.50 -0.15
CA GLU A 181 -8.97 14.35 0.19
C GLU A 181 -8.93 14.81 1.65
N LYS A 182 -8.59 13.91 2.58
CA LYS A 182 -8.43 14.26 4.00
C LYS A 182 -7.31 15.25 4.22
N LEU A 183 -6.17 15.07 3.54
CA LEU A 183 -5.06 16.02 3.57
C LEU A 183 -5.48 17.38 3.02
N ARG A 184 -6.19 17.42 1.89
CA ARG A 184 -6.69 18.66 1.29
C ARG A 184 -7.63 19.41 2.24
N GLY A 185 -8.38 18.70 3.09
CA GLY A 185 -9.09 19.28 4.24
C GLY A 185 -8.17 20.05 5.19
N VAL A 186 -7.12 19.38 5.69
CA VAL A 186 -6.12 20.00 6.58
C VAL A 186 -5.43 21.20 5.91
N LEU A 187 -5.06 21.08 4.64
CA LEU A 187 -4.39 22.15 3.89
C LEU A 187 -5.30 23.37 3.68
N ARG A 188 -6.60 23.15 3.46
CA ARG A 188 -7.59 24.21 3.29
C ARG A 188 -7.82 24.99 4.59
N ASP A 189 -7.84 24.30 5.72
CA ASP A 189 -7.96 24.93 7.02
C ASP A 189 -6.70 25.73 7.39
N ALA A 190 -5.51 25.22 7.03
CA ALA A 190 -4.24 25.88 7.31
C ALA A 190 -3.92 27.05 6.36
N PHE A 191 -4.36 26.99 5.10
CA PHE A 191 -4.03 27.97 4.06
C PHE A 191 -5.28 28.45 3.29
N PRO A 192 -6.22 29.12 3.96
CA PRO A 192 -7.45 29.57 3.32
C PRO A 192 -7.16 30.54 2.17
N GLY A 193 -7.57 30.14 0.95
CA GLY A 193 -7.42 30.94 -0.27
C GLY A 193 -6.07 30.82 -0.99
N ASP A 194 -5.07 30.12 -0.41
CA ASP A 194 -3.77 29.89 -1.07
C ASP A 194 -3.77 28.57 -1.85
N TRP A 195 -4.46 28.58 -3.00
CA TRP A 195 -4.62 27.42 -3.88
C TRP A 195 -3.28 26.84 -4.35
N ARG A 196 -2.28 27.71 -4.59
CA ARG A 196 -0.97 27.28 -5.06
C ARG A 196 -0.24 26.49 -3.99
N ARG A 197 -0.30 26.93 -2.74
CA ARG A 197 0.33 26.22 -1.63
C ARG A 197 -0.38 24.91 -1.32
N MET A 198 -1.71 24.89 -1.35
CA MET A 198 -2.48 23.64 -1.19
C MET A 198 -2.12 22.62 -2.26
N GLU A 199 -2.08 23.02 -3.53
CA GLU A 199 -1.73 22.11 -4.63
C GLU A 199 -0.29 21.60 -4.53
N SER A 200 0.65 22.44 -4.08
CA SER A 200 2.05 22.01 -3.84
C SER A 200 2.21 21.00 -2.69
N GLY A 201 1.21 20.88 -1.81
CA GLY A 201 1.21 19.95 -0.69
C GLY A 201 0.39 18.69 -0.92
N ALA A 202 -0.39 18.62 -2.01
CA ALA A 202 -1.26 17.50 -2.29
C ALA A 202 -0.48 16.24 -2.66
N ILE A 203 -1.01 15.08 -2.29
CA ILE A 203 -0.49 13.76 -2.68
C ILE A 203 -0.78 13.53 -4.16
N LEU A 204 -2.00 13.88 -4.60
CA LEU A 204 -2.45 13.68 -5.96
C LEU A 204 -2.46 15.01 -6.74
N SER A 205 -1.80 15.04 -7.90
CA SER A 205 -1.90 16.14 -8.86
C SER A 205 -1.89 15.58 -10.28
N GLU A 206 -2.80 16.05 -11.14
CA GLU A 206 -2.94 15.59 -12.53
C GLU A 206 -2.93 14.05 -12.69
N ASN A 207 -3.70 13.34 -11.87
CA ASN A 207 -3.76 11.87 -11.80
C ASN A 207 -2.42 11.17 -11.49
N THR A 208 -1.47 11.88 -10.89
CA THR A 208 -0.17 11.36 -10.49
C THR A 208 -0.03 11.47 -8.98
N VAL A 209 0.39 10.38 -8.35
CA VAL A 209 0.61 10.26 -6.91
C VAL A 209 2.07 10.53 -6.59
N ASP A 210 2.34 11.50 -5.71
CA ASP A 210 3.65 11.69 -5.09
C ASP A 210 3.80 10.75 -3.88
N LEU A 211 4.61 9.70 -4.04
CA LEU A 211 4.81 8.68 -3.01
C LEU A 211 5.57 9.20 -1.79
N GLY A 212 6.36 10.28 -1.94
CA GLY A 212 7.03 10.94 -0.83
C GLY A 212 6.04 11.69 0.05
N ARG A 213 5.11 12.42 -0.55
CA ARG A 213 4.02 13.09 0.20
C ARG A 213 3.06 12.08 0.82
N LEU A 214 2.70 11.01 0.11
CA LEU A 214 1.91 9.91 0.67
C LEU A 214 2.58 9.34 1.93
N SER A 215 3.89 9.07 1.84
CA SER A 215 4.67 8.56 2.97
C SER A 215 4.72 9.54 4.14
N ALA A 216 4.97 10.82 3.88
CA ALA A 216 5.01 11.85 4.92
C ALA A 216 3.66 12.05 5.64
N VAL A 217 2.55 11.81 4.94
CA VAL A 217 1.21 11.94 5.52
C VAL A 217 0.83 10.72 6.35
N MET A 218 1.12 9.51 5.86
CA MET A 218 0.70 8.27 6.51
C MET A 218 1.64 7.79 7.62
N CYS A 219 2.95 8.05 7.51
CA CYS A 219 3.91 7.65 8.53
C CYS A 219 3.81 8.52 9.80
N GLY A 220 4.19 7.98 10.94
CA GLY A 220 4.21 8.72 12.22
C GLY A 220 5.39 9.67 12.33
N SER A 221 6.55 9.21 11.87
CA SER A 221 7.79 10.00 11.86
C SER A 221 8.34 10.16 10.46
N VAL A 222 8.95 11.31 10.20
CA VAL A 222 9.60 11.68 8.94
C VAL A 222 11.03 12.12 9.24
N ILE A 223 11.99 11.37 8.71
CA ILE A 223 13.42 11.69 8.75
C ILE A 223 13.82 12.06 7.31
N CYS A 224 14.22 13.31 7.10
CA CYS A 224 14.55 13.82 5.78
C CYS A 224 15.66 14.87 5.82
N ALA A 225 16.42 14.95 4.73
CA ALA A 225 17.39 16.01 4.53
C ALA A 225 16.72 17.40 4.49
N LYS A 226 17.49 18.45 4.84
CA LYS A 226 16.99 19.84 4.94
C LYS A 226 16.40 20.33 3.62
N GLU A 227 16.94 19.86 2.50
CA GLU A 227 16.53 20.23 1.14
C GLU A 227 15.12 19.72 0.84
N LEU A 228 14.79 18.47 1.22
CA LEU A 228 13.44 17.92 1.05
C LEU A 228 12.44 18.62 1.96
N LYS A 229 12.84 18.94 3.19
CA LYS A 229 12.05 19.70 4.16
C LYS A 229 11.75 21.12 3.68
N ALA A 230 12.70 21.79 3.03
CA ALA A 230 12.52 23.13 2.47
C ALA A 230 11.87 23.13 1.07
N GLY A 231 11.89 21.98 0.38
CA GLY A 231 11.34 21.77 -0.96
C GLY A 231 10.05 20.96 -0.94
N ASN A 232 10.12 19.70 -1.36
CA ASN A 232 8.94 18.85 -1.65
C ASN A 232 7.97 18.71 -0.46
N LEU A 233 8.51 18.66 0.76
CA LEU A 233 7.76 18.43 1.99
C LEU A 233 7.47 19.72 2.76
N ARG A 234 7.80 20.91 2.22
CA ARG A 234 7.67 22.20 2.94
C ARG A 234 6.25 22.47 3.42
N THR A 235 5.27 22.22 2.56
CA THR A 235 3.86 22.44 2.91
C THR A 235 3.44 21.51 4.04
N LEU A 236 3.81 20.23 3.96
CA LEU A 236 3.54 19.23 4.99
C LEU A 236 4.27 19.54 6.32
N TYR A 237 5.51 20.00 6.26
CA TYR A 237 6.25 20.44 7.45
C TYR A 237 5.58 21.64 8.13
N THR A 238 4.95 22.52 7.36
CA THR A 238 4.22 23.65 7.95
C THR A 238 2.99 23.19 8.74
N VAL A 239 2.23 22.23 8.21
CA VAL A 239 0.96 21.79 8.81
C VAL A 239 1.12 20.68 9.84
N MET A 240 2.16 19.87 9.73
CA MET A 240 2.43 18.72 10.59
C MET A 240 3.89 18.74 11.10
N PRO A 241 4.37 19.83 11.73
CA PRO A 241 5.78 19.95 12.11
C PRO A 241 6.23 18.88 13.10
N GLY A 242 5.32 18.41 13.97
CA GLY A 242 5.61 17.39 14.99
C GLY A 242 5.94 16.00 14.44
N LYS A 243 5.68 15.73 13.16
CA LYS A 243 6.09 14.47 12.50
C LYS A 243 7.56 14.47 12.05
N PHE A 244 8.19 15.64 11.93
CA PHE A 244 9.52 15.75 11.33
C PHE A 244 10.60 15.71 12.40
N GLU A 245 11.43 14.68 12.34
CA GLU A 245 12.59 14.48 13.21
C GLU A 245 13.85 15.07 12.58
N GLU A 246 14.85 15.34 13.41
CA GLU A 246 16.17 15.78 12.93
C GLU A 246 17.01 14.56 12.50
N ASP A 247 17.65 14.66 11.34
CA ASP A 247 18.64 13.69 10.89
C ASP A 247 19.87 13.83 11.79
N SER A 248 20.10 12.84 12.67
CA SER A 248 21.16 12.85 13.69
C SER A 248 22.50 12.39 13.14
#